data_AF-A0A2G6EYC2-F1
#
_entry.id   AF-A0A2G6EYC2-F1
#
_cell.length_a   1.000
_cell.length_b   1.000
_cell.length_c   1.000
_cell.angle_alpha   90.00
_cell.angle_beta   90.00
_cell.angle_gamma   90.00
#
_symmetry.space_group_name_H-M   'P 1'
#
loop_
_entity.id
_entity.type
_entity.pdbx_description
1 polymer ?
#
loop_
_entity_poly.entity_id
_entity_poly.type
_entity_poly.pdbx_seq_one_letter_code
_entity_poly.pdbx_strand_id
1 'polypeptide(L)'
;MKSVSVLGMLVFALVFGAVQVAESRYQTRQLMSQIQAVKAERDAMRLEWSQLVLEESTLTDEAFIYQLAEKKLNMALPTAQEVVYRTR
;
A
#
# COMPACT_ATOMS: atom_id res chain seq x y z
N MET A 1 15.18 15.59 58.62
CA MET A 1 13.74 15.58 58.29
C MET A 1 13.45 16.12 56.88
N LYS A 2 13.97 17.31 56.50
CA LYS A 2 13.82 17.87 55.14
C LYS A 2 14.32 16.92 54.02
N SER A 3 15.49 16.30 54.23
CA SER A 3 16.08 15.33 53.28
C SER A 3 15.20 14.10 53.06
N VAL A 4 14.56 13.57 54.10
CA VAL A 4 13.67 12.40 54.01
C VAL A 4 12.41 12.74 53.22
N SER A 5 11.84 13.93 53.40
CA SER A 5 10.68 14.39 52.63
C SER A 5 11.01 14.55 51.14
N VAL A 6 12.18 15.10 50.80
CA VAL A 6 12.64 15.23 49.41
C VAL A 6 12.83 13.84 48.77
N LEU A 7 13.40 12.90 49.51
CA LEU A 7 13.64 11.54 49.02
C LEU A 7 12.32 10.80 48.76
N GLY A 8 11.34 10.95 49.65
CA GLY A 8 9.98 10.42 49.44
C GLY A 8 9.29 10.99 48.21
N MET A 9 9.41 12.30 47.98
CA MET A 9 8.84 12.96 46.80
C MET A 9 9.48 12.47 45.49
N LEU A 10 10.80 12.26 45.49
CA LEU A 10 11.51 11.69 44.34
C LEU A 10 11.05 10.26 44.03
N VAL A 11 10.94 9.40 45.04
CA VAL A 11 10.46 8.02 44.86
C VAL A 11 9.04 8.03 44.30
N PHE A 12 8.17 8.88 44.83
CA PHE A 12 6.80 9.00 44.35
C PHE A 12 6.75 9.46 42.88
N ALA A 13 7.52 10.48 42.51
CA ALA A 13 7.60 10.96 41.13
C ALA A 13 8.11 9.85 40.18
N LEU A 14 9.06 9.04 40.63
CA LEU A 14 9.64 7.96 39.83
C LEU A 14 8.64 6.81 39.62
N VAL A 15 7.90 6.42 40.67
CA VAL A 15 6.82 5.43 40.56
C VAL A 15 5.70 5.94 39.65
N PHE A 16 5.29 7.19 39.82
CA PHE A 16 4.27 7.80 38.96
C PHE A 16 4.71 7.82 37.49
N GLY A 17 5.95 8.22 37.21
CA GLY A 17 6.52 8.16 35.87
C GLY A 17 6.55 6.75 35.28
N ALA A 18 6.91 5.75 36.09
CA ALA A 18 6.93 4.36 35.65
C ALA A 18 5.54 3.85 35.24
N VAL A 19 4.50 4.17 36.03
CA VAL A 19 3.10 3.81 35.70
C VAL A 19 2.66 4.50 34.41
N GLN A 20 2.94 5.80 34.26
CA GLN A 20 2.59 6.55 33.05
C GLN A 20 3.23 5.98 31.78
N VAL A 21 4.52 5.61 31.85
CA VAL A 21 5.21 4.98 30.72
C VAL A 21 4.61 3.60 30.40
N ALA A 22 4.26 2.82 31.42
CA ALA A 22 3.63 1.51 31.22
C ALA A 22 2.26 1.64 30.54
N GLU A 23 1.43 2.58 31.00
CA GLU A 23 0.12 2.86 30.41
C GLU A 23 0.25 3.33 28.96
N SER A 24 1.14 4.29 28.69
CA SER A 24 1.38 4.80 27.34
C SER A 24 1.81 3.67 26.38
N ARG A 25 2.67 2.76 26.83
CA ARG A 25 3.07 1.59 26.04
C ARG A 25 1.91 0.65 25.78
N TYR A 26 1.04 0.44 26.77
CA TYR A 26 -0.15 -0.39 26.61
C TYR A 26 -1.12 0.19 25.57
N GLN A 27 -1.46 1.47 25.72
CA GLN A 27 -2.33 2.19 24.77
C GLN A 27 -1.75 2.18 23.36
N THR A 28 -0.43 2.39 23.22
CA THR A 28 0.27 2.32 21.93
C THR A 28 0.10 0.95 21.27
N ARG A 29 0.27 -0.15 22.04
CA ARG A 29 0.09 -1.51 21.51
C ARG A 29 -1.35 -1.74 21.04
N GLN A 30 -2.32 -1.28 21.80
CA GLN A 30 -3.74 -1.41 21.45
C GLN A 30 -4.08 -0.63 20.18
N LEU A 31 -3.63 0.62 20.07
CA LEU A 31 -3.88 1.46 18.90
C LEU A 31 -3.18 0.90 17.65
N MET A 32 -1.95 0.40 17.81
CA MET A 32 -1.23 -0.27 16.72
C MET A 32 -1.98 -1.51 16.25
N SER A 33 -2.53 -2.32 17.14
CA SER A 33 -3.33 -3.49 16.73
C SER A 33 -4.55 -3.08 15.89
N GLN A 34 -5.24 -2.00 16.24
CA GLN A 34 -6.40 -1.52 15.47
C GLN A 34 -5.99 -1.03 14.08
N ILE A 35 -4.88 -0.27 13.99
CA ILE A 35 -4.34 0.19 12.71
C ILE A 35 -3.96 -1.00 11.82
N GLN A 36 -3.34 -2.03 12.39
CA GLN A 36 -2.96 -3.22 11.62
C GLN A 36 -4.17 -3.99 11.10
N ALA A 37 -5.27 -4.06 11.86
CA ALA A 37 -6.49 -4.72 11.42
C ALA A 37 -7.09 -4.04 10.18
N VAL A 38 -7.26 -2.72 10.21
CA VAL A 38 -7.81 -1.96 9.07
C VAL A 38 -6.87 -2.00 7.86
N LYS A 39 -5.55 -1.95 8.09
CA LYS A 39 -4.57 -2.09 7.00
C LYS A 39 -4.64 -3.46 6.34
N ALA A 40 -4.81 -4.53 7.11
CA ALA A 40 -4.92 -5.88 6.58
C ALA A 40 -6.15 -6.03 5.68
N GLU A 41 -7.30 -5.47 6.08
CA GLU A 41 -8.52 -5.45 5.26
C GLU A 41 -8.31 -4.69 3.95
N ARG A 42 -7.72 -3.48 4.03
CA ARG A 42 -7.39 -2.69 2.84
C ARG A 42 -6.43 -3.43 1.91
N ASP A 43 -5.43 -4.10 2.46
CA ASP A 43 -4.42 -4.80 1.66
C ASP A 43 -5.02 -6.03 0.97
N ALA A 44 -5.98 -6.72 1.61
CA ALA A 44 -6.76 -7.78 0.98
C ALA A 44 -7.58 -7.25 -0.22
N MET A 45 -8.33 -6.16 -0.04
CA MET A 45 -9.08 -5.53 -1.14
C MET A 45 -8.16 -5.05 -2.27
N ARG A 46 -6.97 -4.53 -1.92
CA ARG A 46 -5.97 -4.09 -2.90
C ARG A 46 -5.42 -5.26 -3.71
N LEU A 47 -5.21 -6.42 -3.08
CA LEU A 47 -4.79 -7.63 -3.76
C LEU A 47 -5.84 -8.04 -4.80
N GLU A 48 -7.11 -8.12 -4.39
CA GLU A 48 -8.22 -8.45 -5.29
C GLU A 48 -8.32 -7.45 -6.45
N TRP A 49 -8.25 -6.15 -6.17
CA TRP A 49 -8.22 -5.12 -7.21
C TRP A 49 -7.05 -5.30 -8.18
N SER A 50 -5.85 -5.59 -7.67
CA SER A 50 -4.68 -5.80 -8.52
C SER A 50 -4.84 -7.01 -9.44
N GLN A 51 -5.50 -8.07 -8.96
CA GLN A 51 -5.84 -9.23 -9.78
C GLN A 51 -6.86 -8.88 -10.86
N LEU A 52 -7.93 -8.17 -10.51
CA LEU A 52 -8.96 -7.75 -11.47
C LEU A 52 -8.38 -6.86 -12.58
N VAL A 53 -7.47 -5.94 -12.23
CA VAL A 53 -6.77 -5.11 -13.22
C VAL A 53 -5.91 -5.95 -14.17
N LEU A 54 -5.25 -7.00 -13.66
CA LEU A 54 -4.49 -7.92 -14.51
C LEU A 54 -5.41 -8.71 -15.45
N GLU A 55 -6.56 -9.18 -14.95
CA GLU A 55 -7.59 -9.84 -15.77
C GLU A 55 -8.13 -8.90 -16.86
N GLU A 56 -8.40 -7.63 -16.55
CA GLU A 56 -8.88 -6.62 -17.50
C GLU A 56 -7.80 -6.22 -18.53
N SER A 57 -6.55 -6.06 -18.10
CA SER A 57 -5.44 -5.73 -19.00
C SER A 57 -5.15 -6.84 -20.02
N THR A 58 -5.31 -8.10 -19.61
CA THR A 58 -5.20 -9.26 -20.52
C THR A 58 -6.29 -9.23 -21.60
N LEU A 59 -7.48 -8.72 -21.29
CA LEU A 59 -8.58 -8.58 -22.24
C LEU A 59 -8.44 -7.35 -23.15
N THR A 60 -7.69 -6.33 -22.72
CA THR A 60 -7.66 -5.02 -23.38
C THR A 60 -6.40 -4.80 -24.24
N ASP A 61 -5.24 -5.32 -23.84
CA ASP A 61 -3.96 -4.85 -24.41
C ASP A 61 -3.52 -5.58 -25.70
N GLU A 62 -3.87 -6.85 -25.91
CA GLU A 62 -3.38 -7.60 -27.09
C GLU A 62 -4.42 -7.75 -28.22
N ALA A 63 -5.71 -7.82 -27.90
CA ALA A 63 -6.76 -8.07 -28.90
C ALA A 63 -7.43 -6.80 -29.45
N PHE A 64 -7.43 -5.70 -28.69
CA PHE A 64 -8.25 -4.54 -29.02
C PHE A 64 -7.63 -3.65 -30.11
N ILE A 65 -6.33 -3.39 -30.04
CA ILE A 65 -5.64 -2.53 -31.03
C ILE A 65 -5.61 -3.19 -32.41
N TYR A 66 -5.32 -4.49 -32.50
CA TYR A 66 -5.28 -5.21 -33.76
C TYR A 66 -6.67 -5.36 -34.39
N GLN A 67 -7.70 -5.76 -33.61
CA GLN A 67 -9.05 -5.87 -34.15
C GLN A 67 -9.66 -4.51 -34.52
N LEU A 68 -9.35 -3.44 -33.80
CA LEU A 68 -9.82 -2.10 -34.13
C LEU A 68 -9.14 -1.57 -35.41
N ALA A 69 -7.84 -1.81 -35.60
CA ALA A 69 -7.12 -1.45 -36.82
C ALA A 69 -7.59 -2.27 -38.03
N GLU A 70 -7.81 -3.57 -37.86
CA GLU A 70 -8.28 -4.44 -38.94
C GLU A 70 -9.74 -4.11 -39.33
N LYS A 71 -10.65 -3.99 -38.35
CA LYS A 71 -12.09 -3.83 -38.63
C LYS A 71 -12.55 -2.40 -38.92
N LYS A 72 -11.96 -1.38 -38.30
CA LYS A 72 -12.37 0.03 -38.55
C LYS A 72 -11.50 0.74 -39.58
N LEU A 73 -10.25 0.33 -39.77
CA LEU A 73 -9.31 0.99 -40.67
C LEU A 73 -8.96 0.15 -41.92
N ASN A 74 -9.52 -1.07 -42.06
CA ASN A 74 -9.19 -1.99 -43.17
C ASN A 74 -7.67 -2.21 -43.31
N MET A 75 -6.94 -2.13 -42.20
CA MET A 75 -5.48 -2.33 -42.22
C MET A 75 -5.18 -3.82 -42.18
N ALA A 76 -4.61 -4.36 -43.27
CA ALA A 76 -3.91 -5.63 -43.28
C ALA A 76 -2.47 -5.42 -42.77
N LEU A 77 -1.92 -6.39 -42.02
CA LEU A 77 -0.50 -6.35 -41.66
C LEU A 77 0.35 -6.31 -42.94
N PRO A 78 1.18 -5.27 -43.16
CA PRO A 78 2.01 -5.20 -44.34
C PRO A 78 3.03 -6.35 -44.29
N THR A 79 3.05 -7.17 -45.33
CA THR A 79 4.09 -8.18 -45.54
C THR A 79 5.45 -7.47 -45.61
N ALA A 80 6.53 -8.11 -45.16
CA ALA A 80 7.87 -7.51 -45.04
C ALA A 80 8.44 -6.81 -46.30
N GLN A 81 7.78 -6.95 -47.44
CA GLN A 81 8.07 -6.32 -48.73
C GLN A 81 7.49 -4.89 -48.89
N GLU A 82 6.59 -4.44 -48.01
CA GLU A 82 5.96 -3.10 -48.07
C GLU A 82 6.56 -2.09 -47.07
N VAL A 83 7.50 -2.51 -46.24
CA VAL A 83 8.14 -1.65 -45.22
C VAL A 83 9.30 -0.89 -45.84
N VAL A 84 9.07 0.37 -46.24
CA VAL A 84 10.13 1.29 -46.66
C VAL A 84 10.72 1.97 -45.43
N TYR A 85 11.89 1.50 -44.98
CA TYR A 85 12.70 2.27 -44.02
C TYR A 85 13.21 3.52 -44.71
N ARG A 86 12.64 4.68 -44.37
CA ARG A 86 13.25 5.97 -44.69
C ARG A 86 14.45 6.15 -43.76
N THR A 87 15.61 5.68 -44.19
CA THR A 87 16.88 6.05 -43.61
C THR A 87 17.10 7.55 -43.83
N ARG A 88 17.43 8.26 -42.74
CA ARG A 88 17.79 9.67 -42.75
C ARG A 88 19.30 9.81 -42.93
#